data_AF-A0A0A2UTS1-F1
#
_entry.id   AF-A0A0A2UTS1-F1
#
_cell.length_a   1.000
_cell.length_b   1.000
_cell.length_c   1.000
_cell.angle_alpha   90.00
_cell.angle_beta   90.00
_cell.angle_gamma   90.00
#
_symmetry.space_group_name_H-M   'P 1'
#
loop_
_entity.id
_entity.type
_entity.pdbx_description
1 polymer ?
#
loop_
_entity_poly.entity_id
_entity_poly.type
_entity_poly.pdbx_seq_one_letter_code
_entity_poly.pdbx_strand_id
1 'polypeptide(L)'
;MTFTTESETDQPDFNNEPFQQGKGYADGAYDKSAILPAPRSWTGHSTFKGPDEVRQVTELSDSRNWADSKLAVAEDGTMYFSNSSGILYALSPDGTLEWNFKIGEGAEIRTAPVIAEDGRIFFGVSGQFAEGETKLCDETSCYKGGLFALNPDGTEAWKVLLDEVVTYSGPTISPGGSIYIGTESSFSGDQKGKLY
;
A
#
# COMPACT_ATOMS: atom_id res chain seq x y z
N MET A 1 22.41 10.14 48.10
CA MET A 1 22.32 9.11 47.04
C MET A 1 22.82 9.74 45.76
N THR A 2 23.98 9.31 45.31
CA THR A 2 24.58 9.69 44.02
C THR A 2 24.05 8.73 42.97
N PHE A 3 23.53 9.25 41.86
CA PHE A 3 23.18 8.45 40.68
C PHE A 3 24.38 8.46 39.72
N THR A 4 24.87 7.28 39.37
CA THR A 4 25.85 7.06 38.31
C THR A 4 25.13 7.00 36.97
N THR A 5 25.56 7.82 36.01
CA THR A 5 25.16 7.73 34.60
C THR A 5 26.00 6.65 33.91
N GLU A 6 25.36 5.65 33.32
CA GLU A 6 26.02 4.68 32.43
C GLU A 6 26.42 5.37 31.11
N SER A 7 27.57 4.97 30.56
CA SER A 7 28.19 5.56 29.38
C SER A 7 27.52 5.15 28.07
N GLU A 8 27.30 6.13 27.22
CA GLU A 8 26.66 6.09 25.90
C GLU A 8 27.60 5.55 24.81
N THR A 9 28.07 4.30 24.93
CA THR A 9 29.08 3.73 23.99
C THR A 9 28.66 2.49 23.21
N ASP A 10 27.40 2.05 23.30
CA ASP A 10 26.92 0.82 22.64
C ASP A 10 25.73 1.01 21.67
N GLN A 11 25.50 2.23 21.16
CA GLN A 11 24.53 2.39 20.07
C GLN A 11 25.17 1.98 18.73
N PRO A 12 24.56 1.03 17.98
CA PRO A 12 25.07 0.65 16.66
C PRO A 12 24.99 1.85 15.70
N ASP A 13 26.07 2.10 14.97
CA ASP A 13 26.13 3.12 13.92
C ASP A 13 25.42 2.61 12.66
N PHE A 14 24.15 2.98 12.51
CA PHE A 14 23.31 2.59 11.36
C PHE A 14 23.49 3.52 10.14
N ASN A 15 24.46 4.44 10.14
CA ASN A 15 24.59 5.42 9.06
C ASN A 15 25.22 4.86 7.76
N ASN A 16 25.76 3.64 7.78
CA ASN A 16 26.55 3.10 6.66
C ASN A 16 26.08 1.73 6.11
N GLU A 17 24.99 1.16 6.62
CA GLU A 17 24.47 -0.11 6.11
C GLU A 17 23.23 0.13 5.25
N PRO A 18 23.18 -0.35 3.98
CA PRO A 18 21.98 -0.23 3.16
C PRO A 18 20.81 -0.93 3.85
N PHE A 19 19.67 -0.24 3.91
CA PHE A 19 18.44 -0.79 4.48
C PHE A 19 18.08 -2.09 3.75
N GLN A 20 18.11 -3.21 4.47
CA GLN A 20 17.60 -4.49 3.98
C GLN A 20 16.23 -4.74 4.59
N GLN A 21 15.20 -4.73 3.76
CA GLN A 21 13.83 -5.03 4.19
C GLN A 21 13.76 -6.50 4.68
N GLY A 22 13.33 -6.69 5.93
CA GLY A 22 13.14 -8.03 6.50
C GLY A 22 12.00 -8.80 5.82
N LYS A 23 12.02 -10.14 5.92
CA LYS A 23 11.08 -11.07 5.23
C LYS A 23 9.61 -11.02 5.70
N GLY A 24 9.17 -10.02 6.47
CA GLY A 24 7.86 -10.00 7.13
C GLY A 24 7.68 -11.13 8.16
N TYR A 25 6.57 -11.15 8.91
CA TYR A 25 6.35 -12.12 10.00
C TYR A 25 5.14 -13.03 9.79
N ALA A 26 5.35 -14.33 9.99
CA ALA A 26 4.31 -15.32 10.29
C ALA A 26 4.20 -15.55 11.81
N ASP A 27 3.11 -16.15 12.25
CA ASP A 27 2.77 -16.29 13.67
C ASP A 27 3.85 -17.08 14.45
N GLY A 28 4.38 -16.46 15.51
CA GLY A 28 5.48 -17.00 16.33
C GLY A 28 6.91 -16.69 15.85
N ALA A 29 7.10 -16.08 14.69
CA ALA A 29 8.42 -15.64 14.22
C ALA A 29 8.71 -14.20 14.66
N TYR A 30 9.27 -14.01 15.86
CA TYR A 30 9.78 -12.71 16.29
C TYR A 30 11.24 -12.57 15.81
N ASP A 31 11.47 -11.68 14.84
CA ASP A 31 12.82 -11.25 14.52
C ASP A 31 13.30 -10.25 15.58
N LYS A 32 14.25 -10.70 16.40
CA LYS A 32 14.83 -9.89 17.48
C LYS A 32 15.76 -8.78 16.97
N SER A 33 16.17 -8.87 15.72
CA SER A 33 16.98 -7.88 15.01
C SER A 33 16.16 -6.97 14.09
N ALA A 34 14.84 -7.19 14.03
CA ALA A 34 13.93 -6.32 13.33
C ALA A 34 14.06 -4.90 13.86
N ILE A 35 14.32 -3.94 12.97
CA ILE A 35 14.07 -2.53 13.26
C ILE A 35 12.55 -2.38 13.27
N LEU A 36 11.93 -2.71 14.39
CA LEU A 36 10.49 -2.56 14.59
C LEU A 36 10.12 -1.08 14.37
N PRO A 37 9.11 -0.74 13.55
CA PRO A 37 8.38 0.50 13.75
C PRO A 37 7.50 0.34 15.01
N ALA A 38 8.16 0.48 16.17
CA ALA A 38 7.66 0.61 17.54
C ALA A 38 7.00 -0.60 18.24
N PRO A 39 7.51 -0.92 19.44
CA PRO A 39 6.63 -0.82 20.61
C PRO A 39 7.16 0.14 21.69
N ARG A 40 8.27 0.85 21.46
CA ARG A 40 8.75 1.94 22.35
C ARG A 40 9.40 3.10 21.59
N SER A 41 8.58 3.95 20.99
CA SER A 41 8.91 5.38 20.85
C SER A 41 7.90 6.20 21.63
N TRP A 42 8.01 6.16 22.96
CA TRP A 42 7.31 7.10 23.85
C TRP A 42 8.01 8.47 23.90
N THR A 43 9.12 8.65 23.16
CA THR A 43 9.80 9.92 22.93
C THR A 43 9.82 10.27 21.44
N GLY A 44 8.70 10.09 20.74
CA GLY A 44 8.28 10.88 19.56
C GLY A 44 9.24 11.08 18.37
N HIS A 45 10.37 10.38 18.26
CA HIS A 45 11.39 10.66 17.24
C HIS A 45 11.82 9.36 16.55
N SER A 46 11.87 9.39 15.22
CA SER A 46 12.52 8.37 14.39
C SER A 46 14.01 8.32 14.72
N THR A 47 14.62 7.13 14.73
CA THR A 47 16.09 6.98 14.88
C THR A 47 16.84 7.36 13.62
N PHE A 48 16.14 7.57 12.50
CA PHE A 48 16.73 8.02 11.25
C PHE A 48 16.82 9.55 11.24
N LYS A 49 18.01 10.08 10.94
CA LYS A 49 18.17 11.49 10.63
C LYS A 49 17.29 11.79 9.41
N GLY A 50 16.37 12.74 9.55
CA GLY A 50 15.60 13.24 8.41
C GLY A 50 16.51 13.81 7.33
N PRO A 51 16.05 13.89 6.08
CA PRO A 51 16.86 14.44 5.00
C PRO A 51 17.21 15.91 5.31
N ASP A 52 18.44 16.31 4.97
CA ASP A 52 18.88 17.71 5.12
C ASP A 52 18.11 18.65 4.16
N GLU A 53 17.56 18.12 3.07
CA GLU A 53 16.71 18.83 2.12
C GLU A 53 15.50 17.98 1.68
N VAL A 54 14.33 18.62 1.55
CA VAL A 54 13.15 17.98 0.96
C VAL A 54 13.23 18.14 -0.56
N ARG A 55 13.24 17.00 -1.28
CA ARG A 55 13.21 16.97 -2.74
C ARG A 55 11.80 16.65 -3.24
N GLN A 56 11.26 17.52 -4.08
CA GLN A 56 10.14 17.17 -4.95
C GLN A 56 10.65 16.28 -6.08
N VAL A 57 10.08 15.08 -6.20
CA VAL A 57 10.52 14.07 -7.17
C VAL A 57 9.73 14.15 -8.46
N THR A 58 8.44 14.49 -8.40
CA THR A 58 7.58 14.63 -9.59
C THR A 58 6.42 15.61 -9.36
N GLU A 59 5.73 15.98 -10.44
CA GLU A 59 4.45 16.69 -10.43
C GLU A 59 3.57 16.12 -11.56
N LEU A 60 2.41 15.57 -11.21
CA LEU A 60 1.43 15.08 -12.18
C LEU A 60 0.21 16.01 -12.21
N SER A 61 -0.28 16.38 -13.38
CA SER A 61 -1.31 17.42 -13.56
C SER A 61 -2.74 16.91 -13.81
N ASP A 62 -2.97 15.60 -13.86
CA ASP A 62 -4.25 14.98 -14.25
C ASP A 62 -5.34 15.02 -13.14
N SER A 63 -5.55 16.17 -12.51
CA SER A 63 -6.33 16.35 -11.29
C SER A 63 -7.59 15.47 -11.15
N ARG A 64 -7.68 14.77 -10.02
CA ARG A 64 -8.85 14.70 -9.12
C ARG A 64 -8.39 14.00 -7.83
N ASN A 65 -8.13 14.84 -6.82
CA ASN A 65 -7.88 14.55 -5.41
C ASN A 65 -6.78 13.51 -5.07
N TRP A 66 -5.60 14.02 -4.71
CA TRP A 66 -4.47 13.25 -4.16
C TRP A 66 -4.48 13.12 -2.63
N ALA A 67 -5.47 13.71 -1.94
CA ALA A 67 -5.47 13.79 -0.47
C ALA A 67 -5.52 12.40 0.22
N ASP A 68 -5.96 11.37 -0.49
CA ASP A 68 -6.05 9.99 0.00
C ASP A 68 -5.07 9.02 -0.66
N SER A 69 -4.11 9.52 -1.46
CA SER A 69 -3.15 8.69 -2.18
C SER A 69 -2.41 7.77 -1.22
N LYS A 70 -2.25 6.51 -1.63
CA LYS A 70 -1.46 5.53 -0.89
C LYS A 70 -0.26 5.14 -1.74
N LEU A 71 0.87 4.91 -1.10
CA LEU A 71 2.16 4.66 -1.75
C LEU A 71 2.73 3.31 -1.29
N ALA A 72 3.37 2.61 -2.21
CA ALA A 72 4.28 1.51 -1.96
C ALA A 72 5.58 1.73 -2.75
N VAL A 73 6.69 1.20 -2.26
CA VAL A 73 8.00 1.29 -2.93
C VAL A 73 8.53 -0.14 -3.10
N ALA A 74 8.92 -0.50 -4.32
CA ALA A 74 9.55 -1.77 -4.65
C ALA A 74 11.03 -1.80 -4.23
N GLU A 75 11.63 -2.99 -4.24
CA GLU A 75 13.05 -3.19 -3.94
C GLU A 75 13.98 -2.44 -4.92
N ASP A 76 13.57 -2.31 -6.18
CA ASP A 76 14.30 -1.54 -7.20
C ASP A 76 14.10 -0.01 -7.09
N GLY A 77 13.29 0.43 -6.12
CA GLY A 77 12.96 1.83 -5.86
C GLY A 77 11.80 2.37 -6.71
N THR A 78 11.15 1.53 -7.53
CA THR A 78 9.93 1.92 -8.24
C THR A 78 8.84 2.27 -7.23
N MET A 79 8.23 3.43 -7.42
CA MET A 79 7.18 3.96 -6.55
C MET A 79 5.82 3.73 -7.19
N TYR A 80 4.95 3.02 -6.48
CA TYR A 80 3.55 2.85 -6.88
C TYR A 80 2.64 3.67 -6.00
N PHE A 81 1.86 4.56 -6.59
CA PHE A 81 0.88 5.31 -5.82
C PHE A 81 -0.46 5.44 -6.52
N SER A 82 -1.51 5.41 -5.72
CA SER A 82 -2.88 5.54 -6.22
C SER A 82 -3.42 6.95 -6.08
N ASN A 83 -4.47 7.27 -6.83
CA ASN A 83 -5.32 8.43 -6.55
C ASN A 83 -6.77 8.01 -6.29
N SER A 84 -7.59 8.95 -5.79
CA SER A 84 -9.01 8.68 -5.52
C SER A 84 -9.85 8.58 -6.80
N SER A 85 -9.25 8.74 -7.98
CA SER A 85 -9.94 8.66 -9.29
C SER A 85 -9.73 7.31 -9.99
N GLY A 86 -9.23 6.32 -9.25
CA GLY A 86 -9.10 4.95 -9.78
C GLY A 86 -7.90 4.78 -10.71
N ILE A 87 -6.85 5.58 -10.53
CA ILE A 87 -5.59 5.46 -11.27
C ILE A 87 -4.48 5.03 -10.32
N LEU A 88 -3.75 3.98 -10.70
CA LEU A 88 -2.48 3.60 -10.10
C LEU A 88 -1.34 4.07 -11.02
N TYR A 89 -0.35 4.75 -10.46
CA TYR A 89 0.84 5.22 -11.17
C TYR A 89 2.06 4.43 -10.73
N ALA A 90 2.98 4.20 -11.65
CA ALA A 90 4.33 3.72 -11.37
C ALA A 90 5.35 4.79 -11.79
N LEU A 91 6.23 5.14 -10.87
CA LEU A 91 7.35 6.03 -11.15
C LEU A 91 8.66 5.29 -10.90
N SER A 92 9.64 5.56 -11.74
CA SER A 92 11.03 5.23 -11.46
C SER A 92 11.53 5.97 -10.21
N PRO A 93 12.66 5.54 -9.61
CA PRO A 93 13.27 6.21 -8.45
C PRO A 93 13.60 7.70 -8.68
N ASP A 94 13.81 8.11 -9.94
CA ASP A 94 14.09 9.50 -10.29
C ASP A 94 12.84 10.38 -10.48
N GLY A 95 11.63 9.78 -10.41
CA GLY A 95 10.35 10.46 -10.53
C GLY A 95 9.72 10.46 -11.91
N THR A 96 10.35 9.79 -12.88
CA THR A 96 9.80 9.63 -14.23
C THR A 96 8.59 8.70 -14.19
N LEU A 97 7.49 9.11 -14.84
CA LEU A 97 6.32 8.26 -15.00
C LEU A 97 6.64 7.11 -15.96
N GLU A 98 6.64 5.88 -15.45
CA GLU A 98 6.84 4.67 -16.24
C GLU A 98 5.54 4.23 -16.90
N TRP A 99 4.47 4.12 -16.09
CA TRP A 99 3.14 3.77 -16.57
C TRP A 99 2.04 4.24 -15.60
N ASN A 100 0.81 4.25 -16.09
CA ASN A 100 -0.38 4.37 -15.26
C ASN A 100 -1.45 3.37 -15.70
N PHE A 101 -2.21 2.87 -14.74
CA PHE A 101 -3.32 1.95 -14.94
C PHE A 101 -4.61 2.61 -14.44
N LYS A 102 -5.54 2.89 -15.36
CA LYS A 102 -6.85 3.45 -15.04
C LYS A 102 -7.91 2.35 -15.09
N ILE A 103 -8.60 2.17 -13.97
CA ILE A 103 -9.60 1.11 -13.83
C ILE A 103 -10.88 1.44 -14.61
N GLY A 104 -11.34 2.68 -14.56
CA GLY A 104 -12.60 3.08 -15.17
C GLY A 104 -13.18 4.33 -14.51
N GLU A 105 -14.23 4.90 -15.08
CA GLU A 105 -14.90 6.04 -14.47
C GLU A 105 -15.67 5.61 -13.21
N GLY A 106 -15.59 6.41 -12.15
CA GLY A 106 -16.26 6.15 -10.86
C GLY A 106 -15.66 5.02 -10.03
N ALA A 107 -14.51 4.46 -10.44
CA ALA A 107 -13.67 3.63 -9.59
C ALA A 107 -12.76 4.51 -8.72
N GLU A 108 -12.47 4.05 -7.51
CA GLU A 108 -11.56 4.69 -6.57
C GLU A 108 -10.59 3.64 -6.01
N ILE A 109 -9.32 4.02 -5.85
CA ILE A 109 -8.32 3.20 -5.17
C ILE A 109 -7.95 3.89 -3.87
N ARG A 110 -8.57 3.45 -2.77
CA ARG A 110 -8.36 3.99 -1.41
C ARG A 110 -7.42 3.15 -0.55
N THR A 111 -6.89 2.06 -1.10
CA THR A 111 -6.03 1.11 -0.40
C THR A 111 -4.57 1.31 -0.74
N ALA A 112 -3.67 1.01 0.20
CA ALA A 112 -2.25 0.91 -0.11
C ALA A 112 -1.99 -0.30 -1.03
N PRO A 113 -1.25 -0.12 -2.13
CA PRO A 113 -0.79 -1.26 -2.92
C PRO A 113 0.14 -2.14 -2.10
N VAL A 114 0.19 -3.43 -2.41
CA VAL A 114 1.20 -4.36 -1.90
C VAL A 114 1.92 -5.01 -3.08
N ILE A 115 3.23 -5.14 -2.94
CA ILE A 115 4.11 -5.67 -3.98
C ILE A 115 4.55 -7.06 -3.50
N ALA A 116 4.31 -8.09 -4.30
CA ALA A 116 4.82 -9.43 -4.03
C ALA A 116 6.29 -9.58 -4.38
N GLU A 117 6.91 -10.65 -3.90
CA GLU A 117 8.31 -11.02 -4.20
C GLU A 117 8.57 -11.18 -5.71
N ASP A 118 7.55 -11.55 -6.49
CA ASP A 118 7.64 -11.64 -7.96
C ASP A 118 7.37 -10.31 -8.68
N GLY A 119 7.23 -9.21 -7.93
CA GLY A 119 6.97 -7.86 -8.45
C GLY A 119 5.51 -7.58 -8.79
N ARG A 120 4.58 -8.54 -8.66
CA ARG A 120 3.15 -8.26 -8.89
C ARG A 120 2.61 -7.27 -7.88
N ILE A 121 1.76 -6.37 -8.36
CA ILE A 121 1.17 -5.29 -7.56
C ILE A 121 -0.30 -5.59 -7.30
N PHE A 122 -0.69 -5.64 -6.03
CA PHE A 122 -2.04 -5.91 -5.58
C PHE A 122 -2.66 -4.69 -4.91
N PHE A 123 -3.90 -4.37 -5.26
CA PHE A 123 -4.63 -3.28 -4.63
C PHE A 123 -6.13 -3.51 -4.66
N GLY A 124 -6.78 -2.91 -3.66
CA GLY A 124 -8.21 -2.89 -3.51
C GLY A 124 -8.83 -1.71 -4.25
N VAL A 125 -10.03 -1.95 -4.79
CA VAL A 125 -10.76 -0.97 -5.56
C VAL A 125 -12.20 -0.92 -5.05
N SER A 126 -12.72 0.29 -4.87
CA SER A 126 -14.15 0.53 -4.67
C SER A 126 -14.75 1.16 -5.92
N GLY A 127 -15.94 0.74 -6.31
CA GLY A 127 -16.62 1.25 -7.50
C GLY A 127 -17.74 0.32 -7.92
N GLN A 128 -18.72 0.85 -8.66
CA GLN A 128 -19.78 0.03 -9.23
C GLN A 128 -19.33 -0.51 -10.59
N PHE A 129 -19.01 -1.80 -10.66
CA PHE A 129 -18.55 -2.46 -11.89
C PHE A 129 -19.69 -3.28 -12.51
N ALA A 130 -19.98 -3.02 -13.79
CA ALA A 130 -20.86 -3.88 -14.58
C ALA A 130 -20.21 -5.26 -14.81
N GLU A 131 -21.03 -6.30 -14.91
CA GLU A 131 -20.53 -7.64 -15.22
C GLU A 131 -19.84 -7.65 -16.59
N GLY A 132 -18.52 -7.87 -16.60
CA GLY A 132 -17.72 -8.01 -17.82
C GLY A 132 -17.02 -6.75 -18.37
N GLU A 133 -17.12 -5.57 -17.76
CA GLU A 133 -16.44 -4.36 -18.25
C GLU A 133 -15.99 -3.36 -17.15
N THR A 134 -15.07 -2.46 -17.52
CA THR A 134 -14.64 -1.26 -16.80
C THR A 134 -15.66 -0.10 -16.88
N LYS A 135 -16.96 -0.41 -16.82
CA LYS A 135 -18.07 0.56 -16.90
C LYS A 135 -18.91 0.57 -15.63
N LEU A 136 -19.49 1.75 -15.36
CA LEU A 136 -20.53 1.97 -14.35
C LEU A 136 -21.82 1.24 -14.75
N CYS A 137 -22.40 0.47 -13.83
CA CYS A 137 -23.64 -0.30 -14.07
C CYS A 137 -24.93 0.46 -13.71
N ASP A 138 -26.06 -0.06 -14.20
CA ASP A 138 -27.40 0.53 -14.09
C ASP A 138 -28.22 0.00 -12.89
N GLU A 139 -27.54 -0.16 -11.75
CA GLU A 139 -28.11 -0.42 -10.42
C GLU A 139 -28.66 -1.83 -10.14
N THR A 140 -28.88 -2.70 -11.15
CA THR A 140 -29.51 -4.02 -10.92
C THR A 140 -28.55 -5.19 -10.69
N SER A 141 -27.29 -5.12 -11.14
CA SER A 141 -26.25 -6.14 -10.90
C SER A 141 -24.86 -5.48 -10.93
N CYS A 142 -24.37 -5.05 -9.77
CA CYS A 142 -23.07 -4.38 -9.64
C CYS A 142 -22.20 -5.02 -8.58
N TYR A 143 -20.94 -5.28 -8.94
CA TYR A 143 -19.89 -5.45 -7.94
C TYR A 143 -19.59 -4.09 -7.33
N LYS A 144 -19.36 -4.05 -6.02
CA LYS A 144 -19.10 -2.82 -5.27
C LYS A 144 -17.61 -2.55 -5.03
N GLY A 145 -16.78 -3.54 -5.32
CA GLY A 145 -15.35 -3.45 -5.23
C GLY A 145 -14.64 -4.60 -5.94
N GLY A 146 -13.32 -4.65 -5.78
CA GLY A 146 -12.52 -5.73 -6.31
C GLY A 146 -11.09 -5.72 -5.79
N LEU A 147 -10.43 -6.88 -5.92
CA LEU A 147 -8.99 -7.03 -5.77
C LEU A 147 -8.38 -7.16 -7.16
N PHE A 148 -7.46 -6.26 -7.48
CA PHE A 148 -6.75 -6.24 -8.75
C PHE A 148 -5.31 -6.69 -8.54
N ALA A 149 -4.77 -7.38 -9.54
CA ALA A 149 -3.37 -7.75 -9.64
C ALA A 149 -2.82 -7.24 -10.98
N LEU A 150 -1.77 -6.44 -10.92
CA LEU A 150 -1.02 -5.99 -12.09
C LEU A 150 0.36 -6.66 -12.14
N ASN A 151 0.86 -6.85 -13.35
CA ASN A 151 2.25 -7.17 -13.60
C ASN A 151 3.13 -5.93 -13.39
N PRO A 152 4.45 -6.09 -13.19
CA PRO A 152 5.40 -4.97 -13.05
C PRO A 152 5.36 -3.97 -14.22
N ASP A 153 4.98 -4.41 -15.41
CA ASP A 153 4.84 -3.59 -16.62
C ASP A 153 3.53 -2.78 -16.68
N GLY A 154 2.68 -2.87 -15.67
CA GLY A 154 1.40 -2.17 -15.57
C GLY A 154 0.22 -2.87 -16.24
N THR A 155 0.40 -4.07 -16.81
CA THR A 155 -0.69 -4.84 -17.42
C THR A 155 -1.52 -5.59 -16.37
N GLU A 156 -2.83 -5.71 -16.58
CA GLU A 156 -3.70 -6.49 -15.68
C GLU A 156 -3.36 -7.99 -15.79
N ALA A 157 -2.90 -8.57 -14.68
CA ALA A 157 -2.65 -10.00 -14.58
C ALA A 157 -3.96 -10.75 -14.35
N TRP A 158 -4.73 -10.29 -13.37
CA TRP A 158 -6.08 -10.77 -13.08
C TRP A 158 -6.81 -9.82 -12.12
N LYS A 159 -8.12 -10.02 -11.97
CA LYS A 159 -8.92 -9.37 -10.95
C LYS A 159 -9.99 -10.30 -10.39
N VAL A 160 -10.39 -10.04 -9.15
CA VAL A 160 -11.57 -10.63 -8.51
C VAL A 160 -12.52 -9.50 -8.19
N LEU A 161 -13.76 -9.59 -8.69
CA LEU A 161 -14.81 -8.64 -8.39
C LEU A 161 -15.59 -9.10 -7.15
N LEU A 162 -15.97 -8.15 -6.30
CA LEU A 162 -16.54 -8.39 -4.98
C LEU A 162 -17.90 -7.68 -4.86
N ASP A 163 -18.88 -8.37 -4.29
CA ASP A 163 -20.22 -7.81 -4.03
C ASP A 163 -20.24 -6.77 -2.89
N GLU A 164 -19.11 -6.59 -2.22
CA GLU A 164 -18.90 -5.68 -1.10
C GLU A 164 -17.84 -4.63 -1.43
N VAL A 165 -17.90 -3.51 -0.71
CA VAL A 165 -16.97 -2.41 -0.93
C VAL A 165 -15.64 -2.76 -0.30
N VAL A 166 -14.55 -2.52 -1.02
CA VAL A 166 -13.20 -2.56 -0.45
C VAL A 166 -12.85 -1.15 0.01
N THR A 167 -12.76 -0.92 1.32
CA THR A 167 -12.51 0.41 1.89
C THR A 167 -11.27 0.40 2.79
N TYR A 168 -10.38 1.38 2.54
CA TYR A 168 -9.25 1.82 3.39
C TYR A 168 -8.19 0.79 3.85
N SER A 169 -8.48 -0.51 3.79
CA SER A 169 -7.61 -1.61 4.19
C SER A 169 -6.90 -2.16 2.97
N GLY A 170 -5.57 -2.03 2.95
CA GLY A 170 -4.73 -2.64 1.92
C GLY A 170 -4.88 -4.16 1.92
N PRO A 171 -4.74 -4.82 0.76
CA PRO A 171 -4.52 -6.26 0.75
C PRO A 171 -3.27 -6.60 1.57
N THR A 172 -3.17 -7.84 2.07
CA THR A 172 -1.93 -8.36 2.65
C THR A 172 -1.60 -9.72 2.04
N ILE A 173 -0.31 -10.03 1.93
CA ILE A 173 0.17 -11.27 1.32
C ILE A 173 0.82 -12.11 2.40
N SER A 174 0.31 -13.33 2.58
CA SER A 174 0.97 -14.31 3.46
C SER A 174 2.24 -14.89 2.82
N PRO A 175 3.15 -15.47 3.61
CA PRO A 175 4.33 -16.16 3.05
C PRO A 175 4.00 -17.31 2.10
N GLY A 176 2.80 -17.89 2.19
CA GLY A 176 2.32 -18.91 1.27
C GLY A 176 1.75 -18.36 -0.05
N GLY A 177 1.75 -17.04 -0.23
CA GLY A 177 1.25 -16.37 -1.44
C GLY A 177 -0.26 -16.11 -1.45
N SER A 178 -1.01 -16.50 -0.40
CA SER A 178 -2.42 -16.12 -0.28
C SER A 178 -2.55 -14.62 -0.01
N ILE A 179 -3.50 -13.98 -0.69
CA ILE A 179 -3.79 -12.56 -0.60
C ILE A 179 -5.08 -12.39 0.19
N TYR A 180 -5.05 -11.55 1.22
CA TYR A 180 -6.19 -11.27 2.08
C TYR A 180 -6.67 -9.85 1.89
N ILE A 181 -7.98 -9.63 1.81
CA ILE A 181 -8.56 -8.28 1.72
C ILE A 181 -9.84 -8.14 2.53
N GLY A 182 -9.93 -7.03 3.26
CA GLY A 182 -11.11 -6.67 4.05
C GLY A 182 -12.16 -5.95 3.21
N THR A 183 -13.42 -6.32 3.39
CA THR A 183 -14.57 -5.67 2.77
C THR A 183 -15.58 -5.20 3.80
N GLU A 184 -16.48 -4.30 3.39
CA GLU A 184 -17.57 -3.77 4.22
C GLU A 184 -18.91 -3.81 3.44
N SER A 185 -19.99 -4.20 4.12
CA SER A 185 -21.28 -4.49 3.47
C SER A 185 -22.08 -3.25 3.03
N SER A 186 -21.91 -2.08 3.65
CA SER A 186 -22.42 -0.75 3.20
C SER A 186 -22.30 0.30 4.31
N PHE A 187 -22.25 1.59 3.95
CA PHE A 187 -22.20 2.72 4.89
C PHE A 187 -23.52 3.03 5.65
N SER A 188 -24.64 2.37 5.32
CA SER A 188 -25.92 2.57 5.99
C SER A 188 -26.47 1.23 6.53
N GLY A 189 -26.77 1.19 7.84
CA GLY A 189 -27.28 0.01 8.54
C GLY A 189 -26.24 -0.71 9.43
N ASP A 190 -26.58 -1.92 9.88
CA ASP A 190 -25.65 -2.78 10.64
C ASP A 190 -24.44 -3.15 9.78
N GLN A 191 -23.28 -2.55 10.08
CA GLN A 191 -22.04 -2.80 9.36
C GLN A 191 -21.52 -4.22 9.65
N LYS A 192 -21.24 -4.97 8.58
CA LYS A 192 -20.55 -6.27 8.64
C LYS A 192 -19.36 -6.21 7.69
N GLY A 193 -18.25 -6.80 8.12
CA GLY A 193 -17.07 -6.96 7.28
C GLY A 193 -16.77 -8.41 6.99
N LYS A 194 -16.15 -8.68 5.84
CA LYS A 194 -15.61 -9.99 5.49
C LYS A 194 -14.12 -9.86 5.21
N LEU A 195 -13.42 -10.96 5.48
CA LEU A 195 -12.05 -11.16 5.03
C LEU A 195 -12.12 -12.24 3.96
N TYR A 196 -11.68 -11.90 2.75
CA TYR A 196 -11.45 -12.86 1.68
C TYR A 196 -9.98 -13.23 1.64
#